data_AF-A0A7V0X853-F1
#
_entry.id   AF-A0A7V0X853-F1
#
_cell.length_a   1.000
_cell.length_b   1.000
_cell.length_c   1.000
_cell.angle_alpha   90.00
_cell.angle_beta   90.00
_cell.angle_gamma   90.00
#
_symmetry.space_group_name_H-M   'P 1'
#
loop_
_entity.id
_entity.type
_entity.pdbx_description
1 polymer ?
#
loop_
_entity_poly.entity_id
_entity_poly.type
_entity_poly.pdbx_seq_one_letter_code
_entity_poly.pdbx_strand_id
1 'polypeptide(L)'
;MNESNESIYDKMTNAEREVAELLKEMGIKWRYEHPVFVWDENKRPRVWAPDFLLVHFGIYIEVCGSKNFNYEYRRKIFDYNGYRVIFLHLYKEPNKWKNHFMDYLRLFINCRCRKLDEVLLKKK
;
A
#
# COMPACT_ATOMS: atom_id res chain seq x y z
N MET A 1 -26.24 -7.22 -21.09
CA MET A 1 -25.37 -7.53 -19.94
C MET A 1 -25.81 -6.60 -18.82
N ASN A 2 -26.36 -7.14 -17.73
CA ASN A 2 -26.67 -6.33 -16.56
C ASN A 2 -25.33 -6.01 -15.89
N GLU A 3 -24.82 -4.80 -16.11
CA GLU A 3 -23.83 -4.22 -15.20
C GLU A 3 -24.57 -3.98 -13.88
N SER A 4 -24.42 -4.91 -12.93
CA SER A 4 -24.82 -4.63 -11.56
C SER A 4 -24.05 -3.39 -11.10
N ASN A 5 -24.77 -2.39 -10.58
CA ASN A 5 -24.21 -1.21 -9.91
C ASN A 5 -23.58 -1.61 -8.56
N GLU A 6 -22.76 -2.67 -8.55
CA GLU A 6 -22.02 -3.09 -7.38
C GLU A 6 -20.93 -2.06 -7.08
N SER A 7 -20.98 -1.53 -5.87
CA SER A 7 -19.98 -0.59 -5.38
C SER A 7 -18.68 -1.35 -5.16
N ILE A 8 -17.52 -0.71 -5.40
CA ILE A 8 -16.21 -1.33 -5.08
C ILE A 8 -16.13 -1.68 -3.58
N TYR A 9 -16.83 -0.92 -2.73
CA TYR A 9 -16.94 -1.15 -1.30
C TYR A 9 -17.65 -2.46 -0.91
N ASP A 10 -18.43 -3.05 -1.81
CA ASP A 10 -19.12 -4.32 -1.60
C ASP A 10 -18.15 -5.51 -1.68
N LYS A 11 -17.01 -5.31 -2.36
CA LYS A 11 -15.95 -6.32 -2.52
C LYS A 11 -14.88 -6.26 -1.42
N MET A 12 -14.93 -5.23 -0.57
CA MET A 12 -13.97 -5.00 0.50
C MET A 12 -14.34 -5.76 1.78
N THR A 13 -13.32 -6.25 2.48
CA THR A 13 -13.43 -6.63 3.89
C THR A 13 -13.75 -5.41 4.76
N ASN A 14 -14.24 -5.64 5.99
CA ASN A 14 -14.49 -4.55 6.93
C ASN A 14 -13.23 -3.72 7.24
N ALA A 15 -12.06 -4.37 7.26
CA ALA A 15 -10.78 -3.73 7.50
C ALA A 15 -10.37 -2.82 6.32
N GLU A 16 -10.52 -3.30 5.09
CA GLU A 16 -10.28 -2.50 3.88
C GLU A 16 -11.25 -1.32 3.79
N ARG A 17 -12.52 -1.54 4.16
CA ARG A 17 -13.52 -0.46 4.19
C ARG A 17 -13.13 0.63 5.19
N GLU A 18 -12.65 0.27 6.37
CA GLU A 18 -12.17 1.25 7.36
C GLU A 18 -11.00 2.08 6.83
N VAL A 19 -10.06 1.43 6.13
CA VAL A 19 -8.95 2.13 5.47
C VAL A 19 -9.45 3.04 4.33
N ALA A 20 -10.38 2.55 3.50
CA ALA A 20 -10.94 3.32 2.40
C ALA A 20 -11.67 4.59 2.88
N GLU A 21 -12.44 4.49 3.98
CA GLU A 21 -13.09 5.65 4.59
C GLU A 21 -12.08 6.63 5.17
N LEU A 22 -11.04 6.16 5.88
CA LEU A 22 -9.96 7.06 6.33
C LEU A 22 -9.32 7.81 5.16
N LEU A 23 -8.97 7.11 4.08
CA LEU A 23 -8.34 7.73 2.91
C LEU A 23 -9.26 8.77 2.26
N LYS A 24 -10.57 8.50 2.24
CA LYS A 24 -11.60 9.43 1.75
C LYS A 24 -11.73 10.66 2.65
N GLU A 25 -11.79 10.48 3.97
CA GLU A 25 -11.79 11.58 4.96
C GLU A 25 -10.57 12.49 4.80
N MET A 26 -9.40 11.89 4.50
CA MET A 26 -8.15 12.60 4.26
C MET A 26 -8.04 13.23 2.85
N GLY A 27 -9.01 13.00 1.96
CA GLY A 27 -8.97 13.47 0.57
C GLY A 27 -7.89 12.81 -0.30
N ILE A 28 -7.38 11.64 0.10
CA ILE A 28 -6.35 10.91 -0.63
C ILE A 28 -7.03 10.04 -1.70
N LYS A 29 -6.75 10.33 -2.98
CA LYS A 29 -7.21 9.47 -4.09
C LYS A 29 -6.45 8.14 -4.10
N TRP A 30 -7.20 7.05 -4.23
CA TRP A 30 -6.66 5.69 -4.28
C TRP A 30 -7.22 4.88 -5.45
N ARG A 31 -6.51 3.80 -5.81
CA ARG A 31 -7.01 2.72 -6.70
C ARG A 31 -7.03 1.42 -5.93
N TYR A 32 -8.12 0.66 -6.04
CA TYR A 32 -8.28 -0.64 -5.40
C TYR A 32 -7.58 -1.74 -6.20
N GLU A 33 -6.93 -2.68 -5.52
CA GLU A 33 -6.32 -3.89 -6.09
C GLU A 33 -5.50 -3.64 -7.36
N HIS A 34 -4.72 -2.56 -7.38
CA HIS A 34 -3.94 -2.19 -8.55
C HIS A 34 -2.81 -3.22 -8.77
N PRO A 35 -2.77 -3.93 -9.92
CA PRO A 35 -1.81 -5.01 -10.11
C PRO A 35 -0.38 -4.48 -10.25
N VAL A 36 0.56 -5.20 -9.63
CA VAL A 36 1.99 -4.94 -9.71
C VAL A 36 2.73 -6.21 -10.10
N PHE A 37 3.81 -6.03 -10.85
CA PHE A 37 4.64 -7.12 -11.31
C PHE A 37 5.83 -7.28 -10.37
N VAL A 38 6.00 -8.47 -9.78
CA VAL A 38 7.10 -8.76 -8.85
C VAL A 38 7.87 -9.99 -9.31
N TRP A 39 9.17 -9.97 -9.03
CA TRP A 39 10.04 -11.13 -9.09
C TRP A 39 10.09 -11.77 -7.71
N ASP A 40 9.72 -13.05 -7.61
CA ASP A 40 9.84 -13.80 -6.37
C ASP A 40 11.30 -14.19 -6.09
N GLU A 41 11.53 -14.83 -4.94
CA GLU A 41 12.86 -15.30 -4.50
C GLU A 41 13.55 -16.26 -5.48
N ASN A 42 12.78 -16.93 -6.34
CA ASN A 42 13.28 -17.83 -7.39
C ASN A 42 13.43 -17.12 -8.74
N LYS A 43 13.37 -15.78 -8.76
CA LYS A 43 13.37 -14.93 -9.96
C LYS A 43 12.25 -15.26 -10.92
N ARG A 44 11.12 -15.77 -10.41
CA ARG A 44 9.94 -16.06 -11.24
C ARG A 44 9.02 -14.84 -11.23
N PRO A 45 8.45 -14.48 -12.40
CA PRO A 45 7.52 -13.37 -12.48
C PRO A 45 6.19 -13.74 -11.82
N ARG A 46 5.61 -12.78 -11.11
CA ARG A 46 4.29 -12.85 -10.47
C ARG A 46 3.55 -11.54 -10.68
N VAL A 47 2.23 -11.61 -10.66
CA VAL A 47 1.36 -10.44 -10.53
C VAL A 47 0.73 -10.51 -9.16
N TRP A 48 0.96 -9.48 -8.35
CA TRP A 48 0.32 -9.29 -7.05
C TRP A 48 -0.58 -8.07 -7.11
N ALA A 49 -1.57 -7.99 -6.23
CA ALA A 49 -2.44 -6.83 -6.09
C ALA A 49 -2.44 -6.42 -4.60
N PRO A 50 -1.73 -5.36 -4.23
CA PRO A 50 -1.92 -4.69 -2.94
C PRO A 50 -3.29 -4.02 -2.91
N ASP A 51 -3.90 -3.93 -1.74
CA ASP A 51 -5.30 -3.52 -1.60
C ASP A 51 -5.54 -2.08 -2.08
N PHE A 52 -4.60 -1.17 -1.80
CA PHE A 52 -4.71 0.22 -2.27
C PHE A 52 -3.41 0.74 -2.87
N LEU A 53 -3.52 1.51 -3.95
CA LEU A 53 -2.49 2.42 -4.44
C LEU A 53 -2.89 3.86 -4.14
N LEU A 54 -2.10 4.57 -3.34
CA LEU A 54 -2.24 6.00 -3.12
C LEU A 54 -1.64 6.77 -4.30
N VAL A 55 -2.52 7.21 -5.22
CA VAL A 55 -2.14 7.67 -6.56
C VAL A 55 -1.15 8.83 -6.51
N HIS A 56 -1.40 9.83 -5.66
CA HIS A 56 -0.54 11.01 -5.57
C HIS A 56 0.85 10.71 -5.01
N PHE A 57 0.97 9.65 -4.21
CA PHE A 57 2.20 9.34 -3.50
C PHE A 57 2.95 8.18 -4.12
N GLY A 58 2.40 7.42 -5.06
CA GLY A 58 3.04 6.20 -5.57
C GLY A 58 3.46 5.26 -4.43
N ILE A 59 2.58 5.12 -3.45
CA ILE A 59 2.75 4.26 -2.27
C ILE A 59 1.55 3.32 -2.23
N TYR A 60 1.81 2.05 -1.97
CA TYR A 60 0.78 1.04 -1.82
C TYR A 60 0.47 0.80 -0.34
N ILE A 61 -0.72 0.27 -0.08
CA ILE A 61 -1.15 -0.22 1.23
C ILE A 61 -1.55 -1.69 1.07
N GLU A 62 -1.15 -2.48 2.05
CA GLU A 62 -1.58 -3.86 2.26
C GLU A 62 -2.26 -3.96 3.64
N VAL A 63 -3.56 -4.22 3.65
CA VAL A 63 -4.39 -4.41 4.84
C VAL A 63 -4.27 -5.85 5.30
N CYS A 64 -3.62 -6.04 6.45
CA CYS A 64 -3.32 -7.36 6.96
C CYS A 64 -4.52 -7.92 7.73
N GLY A 65 -5.29 -8.82 7.13
CA GLY A 65 -6.51 -9.40 7.73
C GLY A 65 -6.31 -10.64 8.62
N SER A 66 -5.12 -11.26 8.61
CA SER A 66 -4.86 -12.52 9.34
C SER A 66 -3.53 -12.50 10.09
N LYS A 67 -3.38 -13.34 11.13
CA LYS A 67 -2.11 -13.60 11.82
C LYS A 67 -1.28 -14.69 11.14
N ASN A 68 -1.93 -15.58 10.39
CA ASN A 68 -1.31 -16.80 9.85
C ASN A 68 -0.70 -16.58 8.46
N PHE A 69 -0.87 -15.40 7.87
CA PHE A 69 -0.27 -15.05 6.60
C PHE A 69 1.14 -14.46 6.81
N ASN A 70 2.08 -14.82 5.94
CA ASN A 70 3.47 -14.39 6.04
C ASN A 70 3.69 -13.00 5.41
N TYR A 71 3.30 -11.95 6.12
CA TYR A 71 3.48 -10.56 5.66
C TYR A 71 4.95 -10.14 5.60
N GLU A 72 5.83 -10.77 6.39
CA GLU A 72 7.27 -10.51 6.34
C GLU A 72 7.86 -10.94 5.00
N TYR A 73 7.46 -12.11 4.50
CA TYR A 73 7.81 -12.55 3.15
C TYR A 73 7.29 -11.57 2.09
N ARG A 74 6.00 -11.21 2.16
CA ARG A 74 5.38 -10.29 1.21
C ARG A 74 6.08 -8.92 1.20
N ARG A 75 6.44 -8.40 2.37
CA ARG A 75 7.20 -7.16 2.54
C ARG A 75 8.57 -7.26 1.88
N LYS A 76 9.34 -8.33 2.16
CA LYS A 76 10.67 -8.55 1.56
C LYS A 76 10.61 -8.57 0.04
N ILE A 77 9.62 -9.23 -0.55
CA ILE A 77 9.45 -9.26 -2.00
C ILE A 77 9.12 -7.88 -2.56
N PHE A 78 8.21 -7.12 -1.92
CA PHE A 78 7.93 -5.76 -2.37
C PHE A 78 9.16 -4.85 -2.30
N ASP A 79 9.90 -4.89 -1.19
CA ASP A 79 11.12 -4.10 -1.00
C ASP A 79 12.18 -4.47 -2.05
N TYR A 80 12.39 -5.77 -2.30
CA TYR A 80 13.29 -6.27 -3.33
C TYR A 80 12.94 -5.75 -4.73
N ASN A 81 11.65 -5.61 -5.02
CA ASN A 81 11.14 -5.10 -6.30
C ASN A 81 11.00 -3.56 -6.33
N GLY A 82 11.42 -2.85 -5.28
CA GLY A 82 11.41 -1.39 -5.22
C GLY A 82 10.02 -0.77 -4.96
N TYR A 83 9.03 -1.58 -4.57
CA TYR A 83 7.71 -1.10 -4.20
C TYR A 83 7.70 -0.58 -2.77
N ARG A 84 7.03 0.56 -2.55
CA ARG A 84 6.82 1.12 -1.22
C ARG A 84 5.43 0.73 -0.75
N VAL A 85 5.38 -0.20 0.20
CA VAL A 85 4.12 -0.76 0.70
C VAL A 85 4.02 -0.57 2.20
N ILE A 86 2.93 0.07 2.65
CA ILE A 86 2.59 0.22 4.06
C ILE A 86 1.69 -0.96 4.46
N PHE A 87 2.12 -1.76 5.43
CA PHE A 87 1.34 -2.89 5.90
C PHE A 87 0.55 -2.50 7.14
N LEU A 88 -0.78 -2.51 7.05
CA LEU A 88 -1.66 -2.08 8.13
C LEU A 88 -2.25 -3.28 8.86
N HIS A 89 -1.82 -3.50 10.09
CA HIS A 89 -2.31 -4.56 10.96
C HIS A 89 -3.44 -4.06 11.87
N LEU A 90 -4.64 -3.85 11.32
CA LEU A 90 -5.80 -3.33 12.06
C LEU A 90 -6.16 -4.22 13.27
N TYR A 91 -5.99 -5.54 13.15
CA TYR A 91 -6.29 -6.48 14.25
C TYR A 91 -5.28 -6.49 15.39
N LYS A 92 -4.03 -6.06 15.18
CA LYS A 92 -2.99 -6.14 16.23
C LYS A 92 -3.20 -5.03 17.25
N GLU A 93 -3.40 -3.82 16.76
CA GLU A 93 -3.53 -2.62 17.58
C GLU A 93 -4.52 -1.64 16.92
N PRO A 94 -5.84 -1.83 17.12
CA PRO A 94 -6.90 -1.05 16.44
C PRO A 94 -6.77 0.47 16.61
N ASN A 95 -6.17 0.94 17.71
CA ASN A 95 -6.03 2.37 17.98
C ASN A 95 -4.71 2.97 17.47
N LYS A 96 -3.77 2.16 16.96
CA LYS A 96 -2.43 2.62 16.58
C LYS A 96 -2.15 2.54 15.08
N TRP A 97 -2.94 1.78 14.32
CA TRP A 97 -2.71 1.61 12.88
C TRP A 97 -2.76 2.93 12.11
N LYS A 98 -3.59 3.90 12.53
CA LYS A 98 -3.66 5.23 11.91
C LYS A 98 -2.36 6.02 12.10
N ASN A 99 -1.78 5.98 13.30
CA ASN A 99 -0.48 6.61 13.56
C ASN A 99 0.63 5.93 12.76
N HIS A 100 0.63 4.59 12.73
CA HIS A 100 1.55 3.81 11.91
C HIS A 100 1.46 4.17 10.43
N PHE A 101 0.24 4.30 9.90
CA PHE A 101 0.01 4.76 8.53
C PHE A 101 0.66 6.13 8.27
N MET A 102 0.41 7.10 9.16
CA MET A 102 0.95 8.46 9.02
C MET A 102 2.48 8.49 9.12
N ASP A 103 3.07 7.73 10.04
CA ASP A 103 4.51 7.65 10.22
C ASP A 103 5.20 7.10 8.96
N TYR A 104 4.67 6.02 8.38
CA TYR A 104 5.22 5.44 7.17
C TYR A 104 4.97 6.29 5.92
N LEU A 105 3.79 6.92 5.81
CA LEU A 105 3.50 7.85 4.73
C LEU A 105 4.53 8.99 4.72
N ARG A 106 4.76 9.60 5.89
CA ARG A 106 5.77 10.65 6.07
C ARG A 106 7.18 10.16 5.78
N LEU A 107 7.56 9.00 6.31
CA LEU A 107 8.88 8.38 6.08
C LEU A 107 9.15 8.21 4.58
N PHE A 108 8.23 7.58 3.86
CA PHE A 108 8.39 7.34 2.43
C PHE A 108 8.47 8.64 1.63
N ILE A 109 7.63 9.63 1.92
CA ILE A 109 7.68 10.92 1.24
C ILE A 109 9.04 11.59 1.48
N ASN A 110 9.51 11.65 2.72
CA ASN A 110 10.81 12.24 3.07
C ASN A 110 11.98 11.53 2.36
N CYS A 111 11.98 10.20 2.35
CA CYS A 111 12.99 9.42 1.62
C CYS A 111 12.98 9.73 0.11
N ARG A 112 11.80 9.98 -0.48
CA ARG A 112 11.69 10.36 -1.90
C ARG A 112 12.28 11.74 -2.15
N CYS A 113 11.89 12.73 -1.36
CA CYS A 113 12.37 14.11 -1.50
C CYS A 113 13.89 14.16 -1.36
N ARG A 114 14.44 13.52 -0.32
CA ARG A 114 15.90 13.43 -0.13
C ARG A 114 16.60 12.82 -1.35
N LYS A 115 16.04 11.76 -1.93
CA LYS A 115 16.65 11.14 -3.12
C LYS A 115 16.64 12.06 -4.33
N LEU A 116 15.57 12.84 -4.50
CA LEU A 116 15.49 13.86 -5.54
C LEU A 116 16.55 14.95 -5.33
N ASP A 117 16.71 15.43 -4.10
CA ASP A 117 17.72 16.43 -3.76
C ASP A 117 19.14 15.95 -4.07
N GLU A 118 19.48 14.71 -3.71
CA GLU A 118 20.76 14.08 -4.05
C GLU A 118 21.02 14.06 -5.58
N VAL A 119 19.98 13.83 -6.38
CA VAL A 119 20.08 13.82 -7.85
C VAL A 119 20.27 15.24 -8.39
N LEU A 120 19.57 16.22 -7.83
CA LEU A 120 19.68 17.62 -8.24
C LEU A 120 21.05 18.21 -7.90
N LEU A 121 21.63 17.84 -6.75
CA LEU A 121 22.97 18.28 -6.36
C LEU A 121 24.07 17.76 -7.29
N LYS A 122 23.95 16.54 -7.80
CA LYS A 122 24.92 15.96 -8.75
C LYS A 122 24.87 16.58 -10.15
N LYS A 123 23.84 17.36 -10.46
CA LYS A 123 23.69 18.06 -11.74
C LYS A 123 24.27 19.47 -11.72
N LYS A 124 24.65 19.98 -10.55
CA LYS A 124 25.41 21.24 -10.40
C LYS A 124 26.90 20.92 -10.44
#